data_AF-A0A5M6I7E2-F1
#
_entry.id   AF-A0A5M6I7E2-F1
#
_cell.length_a   1.000
_cell.length_b   1.000
_cell.length_c   1.000
_cell.angle_alpha   90.00
_cell.angle_beta   90.00
_cell.angle_gamma   90.00
#
_symmetry.space_group_name_H-M   'P 1'
#
loop_
_entity.id
_entity.type
_entity.pdbx_description
1 polymer ?
#
loop_
_entity_poly.entity_id
_entity_poly.type
_entity_poly.pdbx_seq_one_letter_code
_entity_poly.pdbx_strand_id
1 'polypeptide(L)'
;MKIRRRMPRPGRHLPDHDAESLAELLADGLHHYLTSQGFTLTPTARPYRREDGQVSVRLCWRRREPGRIASVTVTHVVPVEGRRMS
;
A
#
# COMPACT_ATOMS: atom_id res chain seq x y z
N MET A 1 33.03 -7.15 4.40
CA MET A 1 31.59 -7.39 4.12
C MET A 1 30.76 -6.51 5.07
N LYS A 2 30.31 -5.33 4.64
CA LYS A 2 29.55 -4.40 5.50
C LYS A 2 28.10 -4.88 5.60
N ILE A 3 27.76 -5.56 6.70
CA ILE A 3 26.37 -5.87 7.06
C ILE A 3 25.69 -4.52 7.28
N ARG A 4 24.92 -4.03 6.30
CA ARG A 4 24.04 -2.89 6.50
C ARG A 4 22.99 -3.33 7.52
N ARG A 5 23.23 -3.04 8.81
CA ARG A 5 22.22 -3.19 9.86
C ARG A 5 21.00 -2.42 9.37
N ARG A 6 19.95 -3.16 9.03
CA ARG A 6 18.66 -2.60 8.62
C ARG A 6 18.11 -1.96 9.88
N MET A 7 18.40 -0.67 10.09
CA MET A 7 17.80 0.08 11.19
C MET A 7 16.29 -0.15 11.11
N PRO A 8 15.64 -0.63 12.18
CA PRO A 8 14.19 -0.70 12.22
C PRO A 8 13.69 0.69 11.85
N ARG A 9 12.95 0.81 10.75
CA ARG A 9 12.29 2.09 10.44
C ARG A 9 11.39 2.36 11.63
N PRO A 10 11.59 3.46 12.36
CA PRO A 10 10.73 3.72 13.49
C PRO A 10 9.34 4.04 12.93
N GLY A 11 8.32 3.48 13.56
CA GLY A 11 7.01 3.29 12.95
C GLY A 11 6.57 1.85 13.05
N ARG A 12 5.30 1.59 12.75
CA ARG A 12 4.72 0.25 12.93
C ARG A 12 3.68 -0.04 11.87
N HIS A 13 3.57 -1.31 11.52
CA HIS A 13 2.41 -1.76 10.78
C HIS A 13 1.15 -1.59 11.62
N LEU A 14 0.09 -1.11 10.97
CA LEU A 14 -1.26 -1.17 11.48
C LEU A 14 -1.84 -2.57 11.20
N PRO A 15 -3.02 -2.90 11.75
CA PRO A 15 -3.73 -4.12 11.38
C PRO A 15 -3.91 -4.24 9.87
N ASP A 16 -4.06 -5.47 9.39
CA ASP A 16 -4.36 -5.72 7.99
C ASP A 16 -5.75 -5.15 7.66
N HIS A 17 -5.87 -4.57 6.47
CA HIS A 17 -7.11 -4.01 5.96
C HIS A 17 -7.44 -4.64 4.62
N ASP A 18 -8.74 -4.68 4.31
CA ASP A 18 -9.24 -5.02 2.99
C ASP A 18 -8.64 -4.07 1.95
N ALA A 19 -7.95 -4.64 0.96
CA ALA A 19 -7.26 -3.86 -0.04
C ALA A 19 -8.23 -3.22 -1.05
N GLU A 20 -9.36 -3.88 -1.31
CA GLU A 20 -10.36 -3.40 -2.26
C GLU A 20 -10.93 -2.06 -1.79
N SER A 21 -11.44 -2.01 -0.55
CA SER A 21 -11.96 -0.79 0.07
C SER A 21 -10.91 0.35 0.09
N LEU A 22 -9.64 0.01 0.33
CA LEU A 22 -8.54 0.99 0.31
C LEU A 22 -8.19 1.45 -1.11
N ALA A 23 -8.33 0.60 -2.11
CA ALA A 23 -8.10 0.93 -3.51
C ALA A 23 -9.21 1.84 -4.04
N GLU A 24 -10.47 1.55 -3.74
CA GLU A 24 -11.61 2.42 -4.04
C GLU A 24 -11.42 3.82 -3.40
N LEU A 25 -10.93 3.88 -2.15
CA LEU A 25 -10.72 5.16 -1.47
C LEU A 25 -9.52 5.96 -2.02
N LEU A 26 -8.39 5.30 -2.28
CA LEU A 26 -7.11 5.98 -2.50
C LEU A 26 -6.68 6.02 -3.97
N ALA A 27 -7.21 5.10 -4.78
CA ALA A 27 -6.72 4.80 -6.11
C ALA A 27 -7.84 4.42 -7.11
N ASP A 28 -9.08 4.86 -6.87
CA ASP A 28 -10.30 4.52 -7.62
C ASP A 28 -10.09 4.32 -9.13
N GLY A 29 -9.75 5.40 -9.84
CA GLY A 29 -9.55 5.34 -11.30
C GLY A 29 -8.43 4.39 -11.74
N LEU A 30 -7.36 4.28 -10.96
CA LEU A 30 -6.27 3.33 -11.26
C LEU A 30 -6.71 1.88 -10.98
N HIS A 31 -7.46 1.67 -9.90
CA HIS A 31 -7.99 0.37 -9.53
C HIS A 31 -8.88 -0.17 -10.65
N HIS A 32 -9.89 0.59 -11.06
CA HIS A 32 -10.78 0.21 -12.16
C HIS A 32 -10.03 0.00 -13.48
N TYR A 33 -9.09 0.88 -13.82
CA TYR A 33 -8.26 0.70 -15.00
C TYR A 33 -7.50 -0.63 -14.95
N LEU A 34 -6.76 -0.92 -13.89
CA LEU A 34 -5.95 -2.15 -13.79
C LEU A 34 -6.83 -3.41 -13.76
N THR A 35 -7.96 -3.38 -13.06
CA THR A 35 -8.93 -4.48 -13.04
C THR A 35 -9.52 -4.72 -14.44
N SER A 36 -9.84 -3.67 -15.21
CA SER A 36 -10.28 -3.80 -16.61
C SER A 36 -9.21 -4.41 -17.52
N GLN A 37 -7.93 -4.23 -17.18
CA GLN A 37 -6.79 -4.83 -17.86
C GLN A 37 -6.49 -6.26 -17.37
N GLY A 38 -7.34 -6.85 -16.53
CA GLY A 38 -7.17 -8.21 -16.02
C GLY A 38 -6.09 -8.36 -14.94
N PHE A 39 -5.68 -7.26 -14.30
CA PHE A 39 -4.89 -7.37 -13.08
C PHE A 39 -5.80 -7.65 -11.88
N THR A 40 -5.31 -8.45 -10.94
CA THR A 40 -5.98 -8.74 -9.67
C THR A 40 -5.26 -8.03 -8.54
N LEU A 41 -6.00 -7.32 -7.69
CA LEU A 41 -5.47 -6.71 -6.48
C LEU A 41 -5.15 -7.79 -5.43
N THR A 42 -4.03 -7.64 -4.72
CA THR A 42 -3.73 -8.47 -3.55
C THR A 42 -4.77 -8.18 -2.47
N PRO A 43 -5.44 -9.18 -1.87
CA PRO A 43 -6.67 -8.96 -1.10
C PRO A 43 -6.48 -8.16 0.19
N THR A 44 -5.27 -8.18 0.76
CA THR A 44 -4.96 -7.46 1.99
C THR A 44 -3.86 -6.42 1.75
N ALA A 45 -4.06 -5.25 2.32
CA ALA A 45 -3.03 -4.23 2.46
C ALA A 45 -2.68 -4.11 3.94
N ARG A 46 -1.39 -3.86 4.21
CA ARG A 46 -0.89 -3.67 5.57
C ARG A 46 -0.35 -2.25 5.74
N PRO A 47 -1.22 -1.27 6.08
CA PRO A 47 -0.79 0.10 6.26
C PRO A 47 0.34 0.21 7.27
N TYR A 48 1.18 1.24 7.12
CA TYR A 48 2.32 1.48 7.98
C TYR A 48 2.26 2.89 8.52
N ARG A 49 2.16 3.02 9.84
CA ARG A 49 2.25 4.29 10.54
C ARG A 49 3.72 4.70 10.63
N ARG A 50 4.02 5.85 10.04
CA ARG A 50 5.35 6.48 9.99
C ARG A 50 5.60 7.30 11.26
N GLU A 51 6.86 7.70 11.47
CA GLU A 51 7.25 8.55 12.60
C GLU A 51 6.63 9.95 12.56
N ASP A 52 6.46 10.50 11.36
CA ASP A 52 5.88 11.81 11.11
C ASP A 52 4.35 11.85 11.35
N GLY A 53 3.78 10.75 11.85
CA GLY A 53 2.35 10.62 12.13
C GLY A 53 1.51 10.28 10.90
N GLN A 54 2.09 10.25 9.70
CA GLN A 54 1.38 9.85 8.48
C GLN A 54 1.26 8.32 8.38
N VAL A 55 0.33 7.86 7.54
CA VAL A 55 0.15 6.44 7.22
C VAL A 55 0.46 6.21 5.75
N SER A 56 1.31 5.22 5.47
CA SER A 56 1.49 4.74 4.11
C SER A 56 0.69 3.47 3.85
N VAL A 57 -0.01 3.43 2.72
CA VAL A 57 -0.78 2.28 2.25
C VAL A 57 -0.19 1.82 0.93
N ARG A 58 0.23 0.55 0.86
CA ARG A 58 0.78 -0.05 -0.36
C ARG A 58 -0.25 -1.00 -0.97
N LEU A 59 -0.65 -0.70 -2.20
CA LEU A 59 -1.55 -1.51 -3.02
C LEU A 59 -0.74 -2.23 -4.11
N CYS A 60 -1.06 -3.49 -4.39
CA CYS A 60 -0.33 -4.31 -5.34
C CYS A 60 -1.28 -5.12 -6.22
N TRP A 61 -1.32 -4.76 -7.50
CA TRP A 61 -2.03 -5.47 -8.55
C TRP A 61 -1.08 -6.40 -9.29
N ARG A 62 -1.54 -7.60 -9.64
CA ARG A 62 -0.75 -8.62 -10.33
C ARG A 62 -1.55 -9.21 -11.48
N ARG A 63 -0.89 -9.47 -12.60
CA ARG A 63 -1.43 -10.22 -13.73
C ARG A 63 -0.45 -11.32 -14.10
N ARG A 64 -0.97 -12.54 -14.30
CA ARG A 64 -0.17 -13.65 -14.81
C ARG A 64 -0.08 -13.51 -16.33
N GLU A 65 1.13 -13.61 -16.83
CA GLU A 65 1.46 -13.62 -18.25
C GLU A 65 2.15 -14.95 -18.56
N PRO A 66 2.16 -15.41 -19.82
CA PRO A 66 2.97 -16.57 -20.20
C PRO A 66 4.44 -16.37 -19.78
N GLY A 67 4.90 -17.21 -18.84
CA GLY A 67 6.28 -17.20 -18.34
C GLY A 67 6.66 -16.05 -17.39
N ARG A 68 5.76 -15.15 -16.99
CA ARG A 68 6.08 -14.03 -16.06
C ARG A 68 4.88 -13.54 -15.24
N ILE A 69 5.16 -12.77 -14.20
CA ILE A 69 4.14 -12.03 -13.44
C ILE A 69 4.38 -10.54 -13.65
N ALA A 70 3.40 -9.86 -14.24
CA ALA A 70 3.38 -8.40 -14.25
C ALA A 70 2.81 -7.91 -12.90
N SER A 71 3.44 -6.89 -12.31
CA SER A 71 2.95 -6.30 -11.07
C SER A 71 3.01 -4.79 -11.11
N VAL A 72 1.92 -4.15 -10.69
CA VAL A 72 1.85 -2.70 -10.47
C VAL A 72 1.71 -2.48 -8.98
N THR A 73 2.58 -1.65 -8.42
CA THR A 73 2.54 -1.27 -7.01
C THR A 73 2.42 0.24 -6.91
N VAL A 74 1.47 0.71 -6.11
CA VAL A 74 1.38 2.11 -5.72
C VAL A 74 1.42 2.23 -4.21
N THR A 75 2.05 3.30 -3.71
CA THR A 75 2.06 3.63 -2.28
C THR A 75 1.48 5.01 -2.09
N HIS A 76 0.35 5.10 -1.40
CA HIS A 76 -0.24 6.35 -0.97
C HIS A 76 0.26 6.71 0.43
N VAL A 77 0.50 7.98 0.68
CA VAL A 77 0.77 8.50 2.03
C VAL A 77 -0.38 9.42 2.38
N VAL A 78 -1.08 9.11 3.46
CA VAL A 78 -2.21 9.88 3.97
C VAL A 78 -1.88 10.49 5.33
N PRO A 79 -2.30 11.74 5.59
CA PRO A 79 -2.24 12.30 6.93
C PRO A 79 -3.23 11.57 7.85
N VAL A 80 -2.86 11.39 9.12
CA VAL A 80 -3.82 10.96 10.15
C VAL A 80 -4.29 12.22 10.85
N GLU A 81 -5.49 12.70 10.53
CA GLU A 81 -6.09 13.81 11.28
C GLU A 81 -6.45 13.33 12.70
N GLY A 82 -5.63 13.76 13.66
CA GLY A 82 -5.75 13.39 15.06
C GLY A 82 -5.03 14.33 16.03
N ARG A 83 -4.65 15.53 15.60
CA ARG A 83 -4.37 16.64 16.52
C ARG A 83 -5.50 17.64 16.41
N ARG A 84 -6.45 17.59 17.35
CA ARG A 84 -7.04 18.83 17.84
C ARG A 84 -5.86 19.69 18.30
N MET A 85 -5.58 20.78 17.62
CA MET A 85 -4.86 21.88 18.24
C MET A 85 -5.85 22.46 19.26
N SER A 86 -5.65 22.06 20.52
CA SER A 86 -6.17 22.80 21.66
C SER A 86 -5.39 24.11 21.82
#